data_AF-A1DYK6-F1
#
_entry.id   AF-A1DYK6-F1
#
_cell.length_a   1.000
_cell.length_b   1.000
_cell.length_c   1.000
_cell.angle_alpha   90.00
_cell.angle_beta   90.00
_cell.angle_gamma   90.00
#
_symmetry.space_group_name_H-M   'P 1'
#
loop_
_entity.id
_entity.type
_entity.pdbx_description
1 polymer ?
#
loop_
_entity_poly.entity_id
_entity_poly.type
_entity_poly.pdbx_seq_one_letter_code
_entity_poly.pdbx_strand_id
1 'polypeptide(L)'
;LTHNGHHYTNTQLPAAEMKIGAKDIFPSAYEGKGVCSWDTKNIHHANNLWMSTVSVHEDGKDKTLFCGIRHGVLSPYHEKDPLLRQAGAENKAKEVLAAALFSKPELLDRALEGEAVSLKLVSVGLLTASNIFGKEGTMVEDQMR
;
A
#
# COMPACT_ATOMS: atom_id res chain seq x y z
N LEU A 1 12.70 20.46 -2.16
CA LEU A 1 14.09 20.17 -2.59
C LEU A 1 14.34 20.92 -3.89
N THR A 2 15.45 21.63 -4.04
CA THR A 2 15.77 22.33 -5.30
C THR A 2 16.98 21.67 -5.96
N HIS A 3 16.87 21.33 -7.24
CA HIS A 3 17.96 20.72 -8.01
C HIS A 3 17.85 21.10 -9.49
N ASN A 4 18.95 21.49 -10.12
CA ASN A 4 19.01 21.96 -11.52
C ASN A 4 17.98 23.04 -11.87
N GLY A 5 17.67 23.94 -10.95
CA GLY A 5 16.68 25.00 -11.16
C GLY A 5 15.22 24.57 -11.00
N HIS A 6 14.95 23.28 -10.76
CA HIS A 6 13.60 22.76 -10.50
C HIS A 6 13.32 22.65 -9.01
N HIS A 7 12.09 22.95 -8.61
CA HIS A 7 11.60 22.75 -7.25
C HIS A 7 10.77 21.46 -7.18
N TYR A 8 11.21 20.55 -6.31
CA TYR A 8 10.59 19.26 -6.05
C TYR A 8 9.92 19.23 -4.69
N THR A 9 8.72 18.66 -4.65
CA THR A 9 7.97 18.41 -3.42
C THR A 9 7.83 16.90 -3.24
N ASN A 10 8.07 16.44 -2.02
CA ASN A 10 7.82 15.05 -1.61
C ASN A 10 6.77 15.07 -0.50
N THR A 11 5.68 14.33 -0.70
CA THR A 11 4.61 14.18 0.29
C THR A 11 4.41 12.71 0.65
N GLN A 12 3.94 12.49 1.86
CA GLN A 12 3.53 11.18 2.35
C GLN A 12 2.08 11.25 2.82
N LEU A 13 1.28 10.27 2.41
CA LEU A 13 -0.10 10.12 2.83
C LEU A 13 -0.24 8.79 3.57
N PRO A 14 -0.40 8.80 4.91
CA PRO A 14 -0.67 7.60 5.68
C PRO A 14 -2.00 6.96 5.27
N ALA A 15 -2.14 5.64 5.48
CA ALA A 15 -3.37 4.91 5.15
C ALA A 15 -4.64 5.57 5.73
N ALA A 16 -4.62 6.00 6.99
CA ALA A 16 -5.76 6.66 7.64
C ALA A 16 -6.24 7.98 6.98
N GLU A 17 -5.45 8.56 6.07
CA GLU A 17 -5.80 9.77 5.34
C GLU A 17 -6.14 9.49 3.87
N MET A 18 -6.13 8.23 3.44
CA MET A 18 -6.58 7.84 2.10
C MET A 18 -8.11 7.77 2.07
N LYS A 19 -8.73 8.89 1.68
CA LYS A 19 -10.19 9.09 1.71
C LYS A 19 -10.71 9.66 0.40
N ILE A 20 -11.93 9.28 0.03
CA ILE A 20 -12.73 9.92 -1.01
C ILE A 20 -13.78 10.76 -0.30
N GLY A 21 -13.61 12.09 -0.34
CA GLY A 21 -14.36 12.99 0.53
C GLY A 21 -14.10 12.64 2.01
N ALA A 22 -15.15 12.30 2.75
CA ALA A 22 -15.05 11.91 4.15
C ALA A 22 -14.90 10.39 4.39
N LYS A 23 -14.95 9.56 3.34
CA LYS A 23 -15.01 8.11 3.45
C LYS A 23 -13.65 7.47 3.20
N ASP A 24 -13.21 6.58 4.09
CA ASP A 24 -12.02 5.75 3.88
C ASP A 24 -12.16 4.87 2.62
N ILE A 25 -11.05 4.69 1.89
CA ILE A 25 -11.01 3.81 0.72
C ILE A 25 -10.95 2.32 1.08
N PHE A 26 -10.69 2.02 2.36
CA PHE A 26 -10.53 0.65 2.85
C PHE A 26 -11.86 0.10 3.38
N PRO A 27 -12.06 -1.24 3.36
CA PRO A 27 -13.28 -1.87 3.89
C PRO A 27 -13.53 -1.56 5.37
N SER A 28 -12.46 -1.47 6.15
CA SER A 28 -12.47 -1.04 7.55
C SER A 28 -11.64 0.23 7.68
N ALA A 29 -12.11 1.20 8.46
CA ALA A 29 -11.38 2.44 8.68
C ALA A 29 -10.17 2.22 9.59
N TYR A 30 -9.09 2.93 9.32
CA TYR A 30 -7.89 2.97 10.17
C TYR A 30 -8.06 3.88 11.41
N GLU A 31 -9.22 4.54 11.55
CA GLU A 31 -9.57 5.40 12.69
C GLU A 31 -8.54 6.50 13.03
N GLY A 32 -7.94 7.11 11.99
CA GLY A 32 -6.92 8.15 12.19
C GLY A 32 -5.56 7.61 12.65
N LYS A 33 -5.33 6.29 12.63
CA LYS A 33 -4.11 5.63 13.10
C LYS A 33 -3.40 4.87 11.99
N GLY A 34 -2.12 4.54 12.20
CA GLY A 34 -1.40 3.58 11.38
C GLY A 34 -1.20 2.26 12.11
N VAL A 35 -0.93 1.19 11.38
CA VAL A 35 -0.49 -0.08 11.96
C VAL A 35 1.03 -0.19 11.89
N CYS A 36 1.68 -0.36 13.03
CA CYS A 36 3.14 -0.48 13.11
C CYS A 36 3.63 -1.76 12.41
N SER A 37 4.84 -1.74 11.84
CA SER A 37 5.47 -2.93 11.25
C SER A 37 5.73 -4.06 12.25
N TRP A 38 5.72 -3.76 13.56
CA TRP A 38 5.87 -4.75 14.62
C TRP A 38 4.59 -5.53 14.95
N ASP A 39 3.44 -5.08 14.45
CA ASP A 39 2.16 -5.77 14.66
C ASP A 39 1.99 -6.97 13.70
N THR A 40 2.81 -7.98 13.95
CA THR A 40 3.02 -9.18 13.13
C THR A 40 1.87 -10.19 13.17
N LYS A 41 0.80 -9.90 13.93
CA LYS A 41 -0.41 -10.73 14.04
C LYS A 41 -1.65 -10.04 13.47
N ASN A 42 -1.53 -8.80 12.98
CA ASN A 42 -2.67 -8.06 12.47
C ASN A 42 -3.24 -8.70 11.20
N ILE A 43 -4.48 -9.14 11.27
CA ILE A 43 -5.22 -9.73 10.13
C ILE A 43 -6.15 -8.74 9.44
N HIS A 44 -6.29 -7.53 9.99
CA HIS A 44 -7.28 -6.54 9.55
C HIS A 44 -6.68 -5.50 8.61
N HIS A 45 -5.49 -4.99 8.95
CA HIS A 45 -4.89 -3.86 8.27
C HIS A 45 -3.46 -4.13 7.83
N ALA A 46 -3.10 -3.57 6.67
CA ALA A 46 -1.76 -3.58 6.15
C ALA A 46 -0.87 -2.77 7.09
N ASN A 47 0.16 -3.44 7.62
CA ASN A 47 1.17 -2.79 8.43
C ASN A 47 1.91 -1.77 7.57
N ASN A 48 2.23 -0.62 8.18
CA ASN A 48 3.21 0.32 7.66
C ASN A 48 2.83 0.83 6.25
N LEU A 49 1.52 0.93 6.00
CA LEU A 49 0.92 1.33 4.72
C LEU A 49 0.91 2.86 4.58
N TRP A 50 1.52 3.35 3.50
CA TRP A 50 1.40 4.74 3.07
C TRP A 50 1.71 4.92 1.59
N MET A 51 1.29 6.06 1.05
CA MET A 51 1.64 6.52 -0.28
C MET A 51 2.70 7.62 -0.19
N SER A 52 3.67 7.60 -1.10
CA SER A 52 4.66 8.66 -1.26
C SER A 52 4.60 9.21 -2.66
N THR A 53 4.57 10.53 -2.79
CA THR A 53 4.49 11.23 -4.08
C THR A 53 5.67 12.17 -4.22
N VAL A 54 6.31 12.15 -5.39
CA VAL A 54 7.31 13.14 -5.79
C VAL A 54 6.73 13.93 -6.95
N SER A 55 6.69 15.25 -6.82
CA SER A 55 6.21 16.17 -7.84
C SER A 55 7.24 17.26 -8.11
N VAL A 56 7.21 17.81 -9.31
CA VAL A 56 7.96 19.01 -9.70
C VAL A 56 6.98 20.12 -10.06
N HIS A 57 7.30 21.36 -9.68
CA HIS A 57 6.54 22.52 -10.09
C HIS A 57 7.11 23.09 -11.40
N GLU A 58 6.35 23.01 -12.49
CA GLU A 58 6.74 23.46 -13.83
C GLU A 58 5.55 24.15 -14.50
N ASP A 59 5.77 25.26 -15.21
CA ASP A 59 4.74 26.00 -15.94
C ASP A 59 3.50 26.36 -15.09
N GLY A 60 3.72 26.65 -13.80
CA GLY A 60 2.66 27.01 -12.85
C GLY A 60 1.81 25.83 -12.36
N LYS A 61 2.20 24.58 -12.65
CA LYS A 61 1.47 23.36 -12.26
C LYS A 61 2.39 22.33 -11.61
N ASP A 62 1.83 21.58 -10.68
CA ASP A 62 2.52 20.43 -10.09
C ASP A 62 2.35 19.21 -11.00
N LYS A 63 3.48 18.63 -11.41
CA LYS A 63 3.55 17.40 -12.17
C LYS A 63 4.10 16.28 -11.31
N THR A 64 3.31 15.24 -11.09
CA THR A 64 3.77 14.03 -10.39
C THR A 64 4.77 13.26 -11.26
N LEU A 65 5.96 13.04 -10.72
CA LEU A 65 7.04 12.26 -11.33
C LEU A 65 7.03 10.80 -10.87
N PHE A 66 6.67 10.58 -9.60
CA PHE A 66 6.62 9.26 -9.01
C PHE A 66 5.52 9.19 -7.97
N CYS A 67 4.84 8.04 -7.90
CA CYS A 67 3.96 7.69 -6.82
C CYS A 67 4.18 6.23 -6.44
N GLY A 68 4.49 5.98 -5.18
CA GLY A 68 4.80 4.65 -4.66
C GLY A 68 3.97 4.33 -3.42
N ILE A 69 3.55 3.07 -3.32
CA ILE A 69 2.89 2.54 -2.12
C ILE A 69 3.93 1.74 -1.35
N ARG A 70 4.10 2.07 -0.07
CA ARG A 70 4.92 1.29 0.86
C ARG A 70 4.03 0.54 1.81
N HIS A 71 4.39 -0.71 2.11
CA HIS A 71 3.75 -1.55 3.12
C HIS A 71 4.79 -2.47 3.77
N GLY A 72 4.45 -3.03 4.92
CA GLY A 72 5.20 -4.12 5.56
C GLY A 72 4.84 -5.49 4.98
N VAL A 73 5.37 -6.57 5.56
CA VAL A 73 5.01 -7.94 5.19
C VAL A 73 3.49 -8.13 5.30
N LEU A 74 2.84 -8.65 4.25
CA LEU A 74 1.39 -8.85 4.25
C LEU A 74 1.01 -10.09 5.06
N SER A 75 1.82 -11.15 5.07
CA SER A 75 1.62 -12.29 5.96
C SER A 75 1.63 -11.83 7.43
N PRO A 76 0.56 -12.09 8.22
CA PRO A 76 0.62 -11.98 9.67
C PRO A 76 1.31 -13.23 10.23
N TYR A 77 2.63 -13.31 10.02
CA TYR A 77 3.44 -14.53 10.21
C TYR A 77 3.59 -15.02 11.66
N HIS A 78 3.09 -14.27 12.64
CA HIS A 78 2.96 -14.73 14.02
C HIS A 78 1.55 -15.16 14.41
N GLU A 79 0.59 -15.07 13.48
CA GLU A 79 -0.70 -15.73 13.60
C GLU A 79 -0.52 -17.25 13.44
N LYS A 80 -1.05 -17.99 14.41
CA LYS A 80 -0.89 -19.44 14.52
C LYS A 80 -1.90 -20.19 13.66
N ASP A 81 -3.11 -19.66 13.54
CA ASP A 81 -4.14 -20.25 12.69
C ASP A 81 -3.78 -19.98 11.20
N PRO A 82 -3.53 -21.04 10.41
CA PRO A 82 -3.16 -20.87 9.00
C PRO A 82 -4.29 -20.27 8.15
N LEU A 83 -5.55 -20.50 8.48
CA LEU A 83 -6.69 -19.95 7.75
C LEU A 83 -6.82 -18.45 8.02
N LEU A 84 -6.71 -18.03 9.29
CA LEU A 84 -6.69 -16.61 9.64
C LEU A 84 -5.46 -15.90 9.07
N ARG A 85 -4.31 -16.59 9.02
CA ARG A 85 -3.10 -16.03 8.43
C ARG A 85 -3.26 -15.75 6.95
N GLN A 86 -3.81 -16.72 6.20
CA GLN A 86 -4.09 -16.55 4.77
C GLN A 86 -5.12 -15.45 4.53
N ALA A 87 -6.25 -15.47 5.25
CA ALA A 87 -7.29 -14.44 5.12
C ALA A 87 -6.76 -13.04 5.46
N GLY A 88 -5.89 -12.94 6.48
CA GLY A 88 -5.22 -11.69 6.82
C GLY A 88 -4.27 -11.19 5.73
N ALA A 89 -3.48 -12.08 5.12
CA ALA A 89 -2.61 -11.73 4.00
C ALA A 89 -3.41 -11.19 2.80
N GLU A 90 -4.52 -11.85 2.45
CA GLU A 90 -5.43 -11.42 1.38
C GLU A 90 -6.08 -10.06 1.67
N ASN A 91 -6.55 -9.84 2.90
CA ASN A 91 -7.14 -8.55 3.29
C ASN A 91 -6.12 -7.41 3.15
N LYS A 92 -4.90 -7.64 3.63
CA LYS A 92 -3.82 -6.67 3.55
C LYS A 92 -3.41 -6.41 2.10
N ALA A 93 -3.41 -7.44 1.25
CA ALA A 93 -3.19 -7.28 -0.19
C ALA A 93 -4.27 -6.41 -0.84
N LYS A 94 -5.55 -6.62 -0.50
CA LYS A 94 -6.66 -5.78 -0.99
C LYS A 94 -6.49 -4.31 -0.60
N GLU A 95 -6.03 -4.02 0.62
CA GLU A 95 -5.72 -2.64 1.03
C GLU A 95 -4.56 -2.04 0.23
N VAL A 96 -3.48 -2.78 -0.01
CA VAL A 96 -2.38 -2.30 -0.87
C VAL A 96 -2.89 -2.00 -2.30
N LEU A 97 -3.74 -2.87 -2.85
CA LEU A 97 -4.34 -2.66 -4.17
C LEU A 97 -5.29 -1.46 -4.20
N ALA A 98 -6.09 -1.25 -3.15
CA ALA A 98 -6.94 -0.08 -3.01
C ALA A 98 -6.12 1.22 -2.94
N ALA A 99 -5.04 1.23 -2.15
CA ALA A 99 -4.12 2.36 -2.08
C ALA A 99 -3.43 2.63 -3.43
N ALA A 100 -3.06 1.57 -4.14
CA ALA A 100 -2.46 1.69 -5.47
C ALA A 100 -3.44 2.24 -6.51
N LEU A 101 -4.72 1.81 -6.48
CA LEU A 101 -5.77 2.39 -7.32
C LEU A 101 -6.04 3.85 -6.96
N PHE A 102 -6.09 4.18 -5.67
CA PHE A 102 -6.24 5.55 -5.17
C PHE A 102 -5.13 6.49 -5.68
N SER A 103 -3.92 5.97 -5.89
CA SER A 103 -2.82 6.73 -6.49
C SER A 103 -3.01 7.09 -7.98
N LYS A 104 -4.08 6.61 -8.62
CA LYS A 104 -4.41 6.79 -10.04
C LYS A 104 -5.84 7.35 -10.17
N PRO A 105 -6.05 8.67 -9.96
CA PRO A 105 -7.39 9.28 -9.92
C PRO A 105 -8.28 8.91 -11.12
N GLU A 106 -7.74 8.99 -12.34
CA GLU A 106 -8.50 8.65 -13.56
C GLU A 106 -8.97 7.17 -13.60
N LEU A 107 -8.17 6.24 -13.06
CA LEU A 107 -8.57 4.83 -12.97
C LEU A 107 -9.53 4.60 -11.81
N LEU A 108 -9.36 5.33 -10.71
CA LEU A 108 -10.26 5.26 -9.57
C LEU A 108 -11.65 5.73 -9.96
N ASP A 109 -11.78 6.87 -10.64
CA ASP A 109 -13.07 7.42 -11.06
C ASP A 109 -13.84 6.43 -11.94
N ARG A 110 -13.16 5.85 -12.94
CA ARG A 110 -13.73 4.78 -13.79
C ARG A 110 -14.15 3.54 -13.00
N ALA A 111 -13.34 3.13 -12.02
CA ALA A 111 -13.68 1.99 -11.17
C ALA A 111 -14.91 2.28 -10.29
N LEU A 112 -15.06 3.52 -9.80
CA LEU A 112 -16.23 3.95 -9.03
C LEU A 112 -17.50 4.02 -9.87
N GLU A 113 -17.38 4.26 -11.18
CA GLU A 113 -18.47 4.14 -12.16
C GLU A 113 -18.86 2.69 -12.47
N GLY A 114 -18.15 1.71 -11.88
CA GLY A 114 -18.42 0.27 -12.05
C GLY A 114 -17.62 -0.38 -13.18
N GLU A 115 -16.67 0.35 -13.79
CA GLU A 115 -15.81 -0.20 -14.82
C GLU A 115 -14.73 -1.12 -14.23
N ALA A 116 -14.49 -2.27 -14.86
CA ALA A 116 -13.32 -3.09 -14.56
C ALA A 116 -12.05 -2.44 -15.14
N VAL A 117 -11.23 -1.81 -14.28
CA VAL A 117 -10.00 -1.12 -14.70
C VAL A 117 -8.76 -2.02 -14.60
N SER A 118 -7.80 -1.81 -15.50
CA SER A 118 -6.50 -2.50 -15.45
C SER A 118 -5.47 -1.64 -14.71
N LEU A 119 -5.04 -2.12 -13.54
CA LEU A 119 -4.01 -1.48 -12.73
C LEU A 119 -2.65 -2.16 -12.98
N LYS A 120 -1.70 -1.43 -13.57
CA LYS A 120 -0.34 -1.93 -13.79
C LYS A 120 0.52 -1.64 -12.57
N LEU A 121 1.05 -2.70 -11.96
CA LEU A 121 1.87 -2.63 -10.75
C LEU A 121 3.23 -3.27 -10.97
N VAL A 122 4.24 -2.68 -10.34
CA VAL A 122 5.54 -3.30 -10.11
C VAL A 122 5.72 -3.37 -8.61
N SER A 123 5.93 -4.59 -8.09
CA SER A 123 6.14 -4.82 -6.66
C SER A 123 7.58 -5.30 -6.43
N VAL A 124 8.21 -4.78 -5.38
CA VAL A 124 9.56 -5.16 -4.95
C VAL A 124 9.47 -5.71 -3.53
N GLY A 125 9.69 -7.02 -3.39
CA GLY A 125 9.77 -7.67 -2.09
C GLY A 125 11.19 -7.66 -1.54
N LEU A 126 11.33 -7.38 -0.24
CA LEU A 126 12.61 -7.49 0.48
C LEU A 126 12.80 -8.85 1.16
N LEU A 127 11.80 -9.73 1.08
CA LEU A 127 11.86 -11.07 1.67
C LEU A 127 12.67 -12.00 0.78
N THR A 128 13.53 -12.78 1.42
CA THR A 128 14.23 -13.87 0.74
C THR A 128 13.31 -15.10 0.74
N ALA A 129 13.09 -15.71 -0.43
CA ALA A 129 12.35 -16.97 -0.55
C ALA A 129 13.19 -18.16 -0.03
N SER A 130 13.58 -18.10 1.24
CA SER A 130 14.44 -19.06 1.91
C SER A 130 13.99 -19.24 3.36
N ASN A 131 14.09 -20.48 3.84
CA ASN A 131 13.83 -20.83 5.23
C ASN A 131 15.12 -21.21 6.00
N ILE A 132 16.30 -20.94 5.42
CA ILE A 132 17.59 -21.35 6.00
C ILE A 132 17.88 -20.61 7.31
N PHE A 133 17.46 -19.34 7.44
CA PHE A 133 17.72 -18.51 8.62
C PHE A 133 16.47 -17.85 9.21
N GLY A 134 15.27 -18.29 8.82
CA GLY A 134 14.03 -17.65 9.26
C GLY A 134 12.77 -18.21 8.63
N LYS A 135 11.67 -17.46 8.75
CA LYS A 135 10.36 -17.82 8.19
C LYS A 135 10.00 -16.99 6.95
N GLU A 136 10.99 -16.35 6.32
CA GLU A 136 10.75 -15.47 5.17
C GLU A 136 10.18 -16.23 3.96
N GLY A 137 10.58 -17.49 3.75
CA GLY A 137 9.96 -18.35 2.73
C GLY A 137 8.46 -18.53 2.94
N THR A 138 8.02 -18.86 4.17
CA THR A 138 6.58 -18.95 4.49
C THR A 138 5.87 -17.60 4.31
N MET A 139 6.52 -16.49 4.69
CA MET A 139 5.95 -15.15 4.47
C MET A 139 5.75 -14.85 2.98
N VAL A 140 6.67 -15.28 2.12
CA VAL A 140 6.53 -15.14 0.66
C VAL A 140 5.39 -16.02 0.16
N GLU A 141 5.31 -17.28 0.59
CA GLU A 141 4.25 -18.21 0.18
C GLU A 141 2.85 -17.68 0.51
N ASP A 142 2.64 -17.18 1.73
CA ASP A 142 1.37 -16.58 2.17
C ASP A 142 0.98 -15.35 1.31
N GLN A 143 1.94 -14.65 0.69
CA GLN A 143 1.71 -13.44 -0.12
C GLN A 143 1.46 -13.69 -1.60
N MET A 144 1.80 -14.88 -2.10
CA MET A 144 1.74 -15.23 -3.52
C MET A 144 0.51 -16.07 -3.88
N ARG A 145 -0.31 -16.42 -2.89
CA ARG A 145 -1.57 -17.14 -3.06
C ARG A 145 -2.73 -16.17 -3.26
#